data_AF-A0A7V5CTC7-F1
#
_entry.id   AF-A0A7V5CTC7-F1
#
_cell.length_a   1.000
_cell.length_b   1.000
_cell.length_c   1.000
_cell.angle_alpha   90.00
_cell.angle_beta   90.00
_cell.angle_gamma   90.00
#
_symmetry.space_group_name_H-M   'P 1'
#
loop_
_entity.id
_entity.type
_entity.pdbx_description
1 polymer ?
#
loop_
_entity_poly.entity_id
_entity_poly.type
_entity_poly.pdbx_seq_one_letter_code
_entity_poly.pdbx_strand_id
1 'polypeptide(L)' 'MTEANQGRPAENLPPAEQNPASVEKRDALWCATCGRAVNDPLVCGDCATVICRVCGTPLESPDELAFG' A
#
# COMPACT_ATOMS: atom_id res chain seq x y z
N MET A 1 -33.85 -26.11 41.74
CA MET A 1 -32.75 -25.13 41.82
C MET A 1 -31.73 -25.57 40.79
N THR A 2 -31.71 -24.85 39.68
CA THR A 2 -31.51 -25.34 38.31
C THR A 2 -30.40 -24.53 37.65
N GLU A 3 -29.12 -24.75 37.92
CA GLU A 3 -28.03 -23.88 37.40
C GLU A 3 -26.72 -24.69 37.41
N ALA A 4 -25.82 -24.72 36.42
CA ALA A 4 -25.66 -23.97 35.19
C ALA A 4 -24.87 -24.84 34.17
N ASN A 5 -25.41 -25.00 32.97
CA ASN A 5 -24.66 -25.41 31.78
C ASN A 5 -23.73 -24.24 31.38
N GLN A 6 -22.51 -24.20 31.89
CA GLN A 6 -21.49 -23.26 31.40
C GLN A 6 -20.90 -23.82 30.10
N GLY A 7 -21.49 -23.36 29.00
CA GLY A 7 -21.14 -23.68 27.63
C GLY A 7 -19.65 -23.45 27.33
N ARG A 8 -19.16 -24.25 26.38
CA ARG A 8 -17.82 -24.18 25.81
C ARG A 8 -17.57 -22.77 25.26
N PRO A 9 -16.39 -22.16 25.46
CA PRO A 9 -15.96 -21.07 24.59
C PRO A 9 -15.58 -21.68 23.22
N ALA A 10 -16.57 -21.83 22.34
CA ALA A 10 -16.33 -21.42 20.95
C ALA A 10 -16.15 -19.91 21.07
N GLU A 11 -15.04 -19.32 20.66
CA GLU A 11 -14.71 -19.17 19.26
C GLU A 11 -13.33 -18.53 19.19
N ASN A 12 -12.35 -19.29 18.70
CA ASN A 12 -11.23 -18.69 17.97
C ASN A 12 -11.86 -17.96 16.79
N LEU A 13 -12.13 -16.67 16.94
CA LEU A 13 -12.49 -15.78 15.85
C LEU A 13 -11.27 -15.68 14.92
N PRO A 14 -11.31 -16.21 13.69
CA PRO A 14 -10.36 -15.74 12.70
C PRO A 14 -10.65 -14.26 12.45
N PRO A 15 -9.63 -13.40 12.29
CA PRO A 15 -9.88 -12.03 11.86
C PRO A 15 -10.53 -12.09 10.47
N ALA A 16 -11.82 -11.73 10.42
CA ALA A 16 -12.55 -11.63 9.17
C ALA A 16 -11.82 -10.65 8.24
N GLU A 17 -11.35 -11.19 7.13
CA GLU A 17 -11.18 -10.51 5.86
C GLU A 17 -10.29 -9.26 5.87
N GLN A 18 -8.99 -9.47 6.03
CA GLN A 18 -8.04 -8.63 5.31
C GLN A 18 -8.12 -9.03 3.83
N ASN A 19 -8.92 -8.30 3.05
CA ASN A 19 -9.06 -8.45 1.61
C ASN A 19 -7.68 -8.55 0.93
N PRO A 20 -7.23 -9.73 0.46
CA PRO A 20 -5.94 -9.87 -0.22
C PRO A 20 -5.94 -9.21 -1.61
N ALA A 21 -7.05 -8.58 -2.05
CA ALA A 21 -7.06 -7.72 -3.23
C ALA A 21 -6.53 -6.30 -2.96
N SER A 22 -6.10 -5.99 -1.73
CA SER A 22 -5.22 -4.86 -1.43
C SER A 22 -3.76 -5.29 -1.30
N VAL A 23 -3.33 -6.34 -2.02
CA VAL A 23 -1.91 -6.48 -2.35
C VAL A 23 -1.58 -5.29 -3.23
N GLU A 24 -1.10 -4.23 -2.59
CA GLU A 24 -0.11 -3.33 -3.15
C GLU A 24 -0.33 -3.04 -4.63
N LYS A 25 -1.41 -2.33 -4.96
CA LYS A 25 -1.30 -1.34 -6.02
C LYS A 25 -0.34 -0.28 -5.45
N ARG A 26 0.96 -0.61 -5.40
CA ARG A 26 2.02 0.39 -5.31
C ARG A 26 1.84 1.18 -6.59
N ASP A 27 0.99 2.20 -6.53
CA ASP A 27 0.62 3.03 -7.66
C ASP A 27 1.91 3.40 -8.36
N ALA A 28 2.08 2.85 -9.56
CA ALA A 28 3.32 2.99 -10.29
C ALA A 28 3.55 4.49 -10.51
N LEU A 29 4.59 5.03 -9.89
CA LEU A 29 4.83 6.47 -9.92
C LEU A 29 5.38 6.86 -11.29
N TRP A 30 4.94 7.99 -11.81
CA TRP A 30 5.38 8.46 -13.12
C TRP A 30 6.67 9.27 -13.01
N CYS A 31 7.61 9.00 -13.92
CA CYS A 31 8.82 9.81 -14.07
C CYS A 31 8.68 10.72 -15.29
N ALA A 32 8.57 12.03 -15.07
CA ALA A 32 8.49 13.01 -16.16
C ALA A 32 9.78 13.07 -17.02
N THR A 33 10.95 12.84 -16.42
CA THR A 33 12.23 12.85 -17.15
C THR A 33 12.43 11.62 -18.02
N CYS A 34 12.03 10.43 -17.53
CA CYS A 34 12.12 9.20 -18.31
C CYS A 34 10.91 8.96 -19.22
N GLY A 35 9.80 9.68 -19.00
CA GLY A 35 8.54 9.49 -19.72
C GLY A 35 7.95 8.09 -19.53
N ARG A 36 8.05 7.53 -18.31
CA ARG A 36 7.57 6.17 -18.02
C ARG A 36 7.16 5.97 -16.56
N ALA A 37 6.33 4.98 -16.32
CA ALA A 37 5.99 4.49 -14.99
C ALA A 37 7.18 3.73 -14.36
N VAL A 38 7.40 3.94 -13.07
CA VAL A 38 8.49 3.36 -12.29
C VAL A 38 7.90 2.51 -11.16
N ASN A 39 8.08 1.20 -11.28
CA ASN A 39 7.56 0.22 -10.30
C ASN A 39 8.51 -0.03 -9.11
N ASP A 40 9.76 0.41 -9.24
CA ASP A 40 10.80 0.26 -8.22
C ASP A 40 11.44 1.62 -7.93
N PRO A 41 10.69 2.53 -7.28
CA PRO A 41 11.20 3.84 -6.93
C PRO A 41 12.13 3.76 -5.70
N LEU A 42 13.07 4.69 -5.59
CA LEU A 42 13.90 4.82 -4.40
C LEU A 42 13.32 5.91 -3.49
N VAL A 43 13.52 5.78 -2.19
CA VAL A 43 13.22 6.86 -1.23
C VAL A 43 14.55 7.51 -0.84
N CYS A 44 14.65 8.83 -1.02
CA CYS A 44 15.79 9.60 -0.56
C CYS A 44 15.83 9.57 0.98
N GLY A 45 16.96 9.12 1.56
CA GLY A 45 17.09 8.93 3.01
C GLY A 45 17.02 10.23 3.81
N ASP A 46 17.50 11.34 3.26
CA ASP A 46 17.56 12.64 3.95
C ASP A 46 16.29 13.48 3.75
N CYS A 47 15.69 13.40 2.56
CA CYS A 47 14.56 14.24 2.16
C CYS A 47 13.20 13.52 2.24
N ALA A 48 13.19 12.20 2.44
CA ALA A 48 12.02 11.33 2.34
C ALA A 48 11.26 11.39 1.01
N THR A 49 11.83 12.02 -0.02
CA THR A 49 11.26 12.14 -1.37
C THR A 49 11.40 10.84 -2.14
N VAL A 50 10.35 10.44 -2.87
CA VAL A 50 10.39 9.29 -3.77
C VAL A 50 10.97 9.70 -5.12
N ILE A 51 11.98 8.98 -5.60
CA ILE A 51 12.78 9.33 -6.78
C ILE A 51 12.93 8.16 -7.77
N CYS A 52 13.17 8.50 -9.03
CA CYS A 52 13.41 7.54 -10.10
C CYS A 52 14.75 6.84 -9.88
N ARG A 53 14.76 5.51 -9.77
CA ARG A 53 16.00 4.72 -9.67
C ARG A 53 16.95 4.86 -10.87
N VAL A 54 16.49 5.42 -12.00
CA VAL A 54 17.28 5.54 -13.23
C VAL A 54 17.89 6.92 -13.40
N CYS A 55 17.10 7.98 -13.22
CA CYS A 55 17.57 9.36 -13.45
C CYS A 55 17.67 10.21 -12.18
N GLY A 56 17.18 9.74 -11.04
CA GLY A 56 17.20 10.49 -9.78
C GLY A 56 16.14 11.59 -9.64
N THR A 57 15.33 11.84 -10.68
CA THR A 57 14.24 12.84 -10.62
C THR A 57 13.17 12.41 -9.63
N PRO A 58 12.59 13.34 -8.83
CA PRO A 58 11.40 13.06 -8.04
C PRO A 58 10.27 12.50 -8.91
N LEU A 59 9.57 11.49 -8.38
CA LEU A 59 8.46 10.87 -9.06
C LEU A 59 7.15 11.50 -8.58
N GLU A 60 6.16 11.54 -9.47
CA GLU A 60 4.84 12.10 -9.20
C GLU A 60 3.79 11.01 -9.28
N SER A 61 2.70 11.19 -8.52
CA SER A 61 1.52 10.32 -8.59
C SER A 61 0.85 10.51 -9.96
N PRO A 62 0.59 9.44 -10.73
CA PRO A 62 -0.13 9.58 -12.00
C PRO A 62 -1.56 10.12 -11.82
N ASP A 63 -2.13 9.98 -10.63
CA ASP A 63 -3.46 10.50 -10.26
C ASP A 63 -3.48 12.03 -10.12
N GLU A 64 -2.39 12.64 -9.63
CA GLU A 64 -2.25 14.10 -9.52
C GLU A 64 -1.97 14.76 -10.87
N LEU A 65 -1.42 14.02 -11.84
CA LEU A 65 -1.14 14.52 -13.18
C LEU A 65 -2.41 14.72 -14.04
N ALA A 66 -3.58 14.27 -13.55
CA ALA A 66 -4.86 14.36 -14.25
C ALA A 66 -5.62 15.68 -14.01
N PHE A 67 -5.14 16.55 -13.12
CA PHE A 67 -5.77 17.85 -12.85
C PHE A 67 -4.85 18.99 -13.35
N GLY A 68 -5.08 19.38 -14.60
CA GLY A 68 -4.51 20.61 -15.18
C GLY A 68 -5.32 21.84 -14.83
#